data_AF-A0A124HQH8-F1
#
_entry.id   AF-A0A124HQH8-F1
#
_cell.length_a   1.000
_cell.length_b   1.000
_cell.length_c   1.000
_cell.angle_alpha   90.00
_cell.angle_beta   90.00
_cell.angle_gamma   90.00
#
_symmetry.space_group_name_H-M   'P 1'
#
loop_
_entity.id
_entity.type
_entity.pdbx_description
1 polymer ?
#
loop_
_entity_poly.entity_id
_entity_poly.type
_entity_poly.pdbx_seq_one_letter_code
_entity_poly.pdbx_strand_id
1 'polypeptide(L)'
;MRPIQSRAKRILLSTVSSDSHTWNLVFLQLLLEERGYEVVNLGPCVPDAELVEQVRVQRPDAVVISSVNGHGHIDGRRLIRTLRADGDPALAAVPVMIGGKLGIQGAAQSHLADELVAEGFDAVFTDGADPAEFGTALQRMTGQRPRIAGVAA
;
A
#
# COMPACT_ATOMS: atom_id res chain seq x y z
N MET A 1 -17.57 -14.32 29.54
CA MET A 1 -16.62 -14.37 28.41
C MET A 1 -16.17 -12.95 28.10
N ARG A 2 -14.87 -12.62 28.24
CA ARG A 2 -14.33 -11.38 27.68
C ARG A 2 -14.22 -11.56 26.15
N PRO A 3 -14.59 -10.59 25.31
CA PRO A 3 -14.35 -10.70 23.88
C PRO A 3 -12.85 -10.85 23.65
N ILE A 4 -12.44 -11.78 22.79
CA ILE A 4 -11.06 -11.84 22.29
C ILE A 4 -10.89 -10.56 21.46
N GLN A 5 -10.25 -9.53 22.02
CA GLN A 5 -9.96 -8.33 21.26
C GLN A 5 -9.02 -8.71 20.12
N SER A 6 -9.49 -8.58 18.88
CA SER A 6 -8.65 -8.77 17.71
C SER A 6 -7.68 -7.62 17.57
N ARG A 7 -6.39 -7.92 17.34
CA ARG A 7 -5.37 -6.90 17.04
C ARG A 7 -5.83 -6.01 15.88
N ALA A 8 -5.51 -4.73 15.96
CA ALA A 8 -5.66 -3.79 14.84
C ALA A 8 -4.96 -4.34 13.58
N LYS A 9 -5.58 -4.12 12.43
CA LYS A 9 -5.02 -4.50 11.13
C LYS A 9 -3.81 -3.61 10.84
N ARG A 10 -2.70 -4.19 10.40
CA ARG A 10 -1.45 -3.46 10.17
C ARG A 10 -1.32 -3.01 8.72
N ILE A 11 -1.02 -1.73 8.50
CA ILE A 11 -0.79 -1.15 7.18
C ILE A 11 0.66 -0.70 7.08
N LEU A 12 1.36 -1.15 6.05
CA LEU A 12 2.68 -0.62 5.71
C LEU A 12 2.52 0.53 4.72
N LEU A 13 3.06 1.69 5.05
CA LEU A 13 2.89 2.93 4.29
C LEU A 13 4.25 3.48 3.86
N SER A 14 4.40 3.82 2.58
CA SER A 14 5.60 4.48 2.05
C SER A 14 5.27 5.24 0.76
N THR A 15 6.22 6.01 0.25
CA THR A 15 6.18 6.46 -1.15
C THR A 15 6.92 5.51 -2.08
N VAL A 16 6.87 5.79 -3.39
CA VAL A 16 7.83 5.19 -4.33
C VAL A 16 9.25 5.72 -4.09
N SER A 17 10.26 4.96 -4.50
CA SER A 17 11.66 5.25 -4.16
C SER A 17 12.19 6.60 -4.67
N SER A 18 11.57 7.21 -5.69
CA SER A 18 11.97 8.53 -6.21
C SER A 18 11.19 9.71 -5.61
N ASP A 19 10.25 9.45 -4.70
CA ASP A 19 9.32 10.45 -4.22
C ASP A 19 9.62 10.89 -2.78
N SER A 20 10.14 12.10 -2.64
CA SER A 20 10.56 12.71 -1.36
C SER A 20 9.43 13.43 -0.60
N HIS A 21 8.19 13.40 -1.11
CA HIS A 21 7.08 14.07 -0.44
C HIS A 21 6.66 13.33 0.83
N THR A 22 6.51 14.09 1.92
CA THR A 22 6.22 13.55 3.26
C THR A 22 4.82 13.88 3.75
N TRP A 23 4.24 15.02 3.37
CA TRP A 23 2.94 15.47 3.86
C TRP A 23 1.78 14.53 3.50
N ASN A 24 1.82 13.94 2.31
CA ASN A 24 0.92 12.88 1.87
C ASN A 24 0.99 11.65 2.79
N LEU A 25 2.18 11.26 3.26
CA LEU A 25 2.33 10.13 4.19
C LEU A 25 1.77 10.47 5.57
N VAL A 26 2.02 11.69 6.08
CA VAL A 26 1.44 12.13 7.36
C VAL A 26 -0.09 12.13 7.29
N PHE A 27 -0.66 12.68 6.22
CA PHE A 27 -2.11 12.68 6.01
C PHE A 27 -2.68 11.26 5.96
N LEU A 28 -2.08 10.37 5.15
CA LEU A 28 -2.54 8.99 5.03
C LEU A 28 -2.41 8.23 6.36
N GLN A 29 -1.34 8.45 7.11
CA GLN A 29 -1.17 7.84 8.43
C GLN A 29 -2.30 8.25 9.37
N LEU A 30 -2.58 9.55 9.51
CA LEU A 30 -3.67 10.04 10.35
C LEU A 30 -5.03 9.47 9.92
N LEU A 31 -5.31 9.46 8.61
CA LEU A 31 -6.54 8.93 8.03
C LEU A 31 -6.76 7.44 8.34
N LEU A 32 -5.68 6.66 8.28
CA LEU A 32 -5.68 5.22 8.55
C LEU A 32 -5.78 4.92 10.05
N GLU A 33 -5.06 5.65 10.89
CA GLU A 33 -5.10 5.52 12.34
C GLU A 33 -6.48 5.91 12.89
N GLU A 34 -7.12 6.96 12.36
CA GLU A 34 -8.50 7.34 12.68
C GLU A 34 -9.51 6.21 12.36
N ARG A 35 -9.20 5.39 11.34
CA ARG A 35 -9.99 4.21 10.96
C ARG A 35 -9.65 2.95 11.77
N GLY A 36 -8.74 3.04 12.75
CA GLY A 36 -8.38 1.95 13.65
C GLY A 36 -7.32 0.99 13.11
N TYR A 37 -6.57 1.38 12.07
CA TYR A 37 -5.41 0.63 11.58
C TYR A 37 -4.15 0.95 12.41
N GLU A 38 -3.27 -0.04 12.55
CA GLU A 38 -1.91 0.15 13.04
C GLU A 38 -1.01 0.48 11.84
N VAL A 39 -0.42 1.66 11.78
CA VAL A 39 0.37 2.09 10.61
C VAL A 39 1.86 1.98 10.88
N VAL A 40 2.56 1.23 10.02
CA VAL A 40 4.02 1.22 9.93
C VAL A 40 4.41 2.12 8.76
N ASN A 41 4.70 3.38 9.06
CA ASN A 41 5.12 4.38 8.06
C ASN A 41 6.63 4.32 7.89
N LEU A 42 7.09 3.80 6.74
CA LEU A 42 8.52 3.70 6.41
C LEU A 42 9.12 5.04 5.96
N GLY A 43 8.29 6.05 5.72
CA GLY A 43 8.72 7.32 5.18
C GLY A 43 8.89 7.31 3.65
N PRO A 44 9.44 8.42 3.10
CA PRO A 44 9.60 8.59 1.67
C PRO A 44 10.87 7.90 1.14
N CYS A 45 10.97 7.76 -0.18
CA CYS A 45 12.17 7.33 -0.90
C CYS A 45 12.73 5.97 -0.45
N VAL A 46 11.89 5.06 0.06
CA VAL A 46 12.33 3.73 0.47
C VAL A 46 12.69 2.91 -0.77
N PRO A 47 13.90 2.32 -0.84
CA PRO A 47 14.28 1.44 -1.93
C PRO A 47 13.34 0.23 -2.04
N ASP A 48 13.03 -0.21 -3.26
CA ASP A 48 12.07 -1.29 -3.51
C ASP A 48 12.44 -2.59 -2.75
N ALA A 49 13.72 -2.95 -2.73
CA ALA A 49 14.22 -4.12 -2.00
C ALA A 49 14.03 -4.01 -0.48
N GLU A 50 14.20 -2.80 0.08
CA GLU A 50 13.97 -2.55 1.50
C GLU A 50 12.47 -2.62 1.82
N LEU A 51 11.62 -2.08 0.96
CA LEU A 51 10.17 -2.18 1.12
C LEU A 51 9.71 -3.64 1.13
N VAL A 52 10.19 -4.46 0.19
CA VAL A 52 9.88 -5.91 0.14
C VAL A 52 10.32 -6.61 1.42
N GLU A 53 11.51 -6.31 1.92
CA GLU A 53 11.99 -6.89 3.18
C GLU A 53 11.13 -6.45 4.37
N GLN A 54 10.72 -5.18 4.43
CA GLN A 54 9.81 -4.71 5.47
C GLN A 54 8.44 -5.38 5.39
N VAL A 55 7.92 -5.69 4.20
CA VAL A 55 6.69 -6.51 4.06
C VAL A 55 6.89 -7.89 4.68
N ARG A 56 8.05 -8.53 4.46
CA ARG A 56 8.38 -9.84 5.03
C ARG A 56 8.46 -9.81 6.56
N VAL A 57 9.17 -8.82 7.11
CA VAL A 57 9.39 -8.67 8.55
C VAL A 57 8.09 -8.26 9.26
N GLN A 58 7.40 -7.24 8.75
CA GLN A 58 6.24 -6.64 9.42
C GLN A 58 4.96 -7.45 9.23
N ARG A 59 4.90 -8.29 8.19
CA ARG A 59 3.72 -9.06 7.75
C ARG A 59 2.43 -8.23 7.78
N PRO A 60 2.38 -7.10 7.04
CA PRO A 60 1.23 -6.22 7.08
C PRO A 60 0.00 -6.89 6.48
N ASP A 61 -1.18 -6.45 6.90
CA ASP A 61 -2.46 -6.84 6.32
C ASP A 61 -2.68 -6.20 4.94
N ALA A 62 -2.07 -5.04 4.67
CA ALA A 62 -1.98 -4.42 3.35
C ALA A 62 -0.79 -3.43 3.25
N VAL A 63 -0.38 -3.13 2.02
CA VAL A 63 0.64 -2.13 1.69
C VAL A 63 -0.02 -0.97 0.96
N VAL A 64 0.29 0.26 1.36
CA VAL A 64 -0.19 1.50 0.74
C VAL A 64 1.01 2.30 0.24
N ILE A 65 1.05 2.55 -1.06
CA ILE A 65 2.09 3.33 -1.72
C ILE A 65 1.50 4.68 -2.14
N SER A 66 2.13 5.77 -1.70
CA SER A 66 1.78 7.11 -2.17
C SER A 66 2.76 7.58 -3.23
N SER A 67 2.28 8.17 -4.32
CA SER A 67 3.13 8.86 -5.28
C SER A 67 2.46 10.16 -5.70
N VAL A 68 3.16 11.27 -5.55
CA VAL A 68 2.71 12.61 -5.93
C VAL A 68 3.75 13.36 -6.78
N ASN A 69 4.93 12.77 -6.98
CA ASN A 69 5.97 13.30 -7.88
C ASN A 69 5.69 13.05 -9.38
N GLY A 70 4.68 12.25 -9.72
CA GLY A 70 4.33 11.93 -11.11
C GLY A 70 5.09 10.72 -11.69
N HIS A 71 5.82 9.96 -10.86
CA HIS A 71 6.50 8.72 -11.27
C HIS A 71 5.77 7.45 -10.82
N GLY A 72 4.54 7.57 -10.31
CA GLY A 72 3.81 6.44 -9.71
C GLY A 72 3.64 5.24 -10.64
N HIS A 73 3.49 5.44 -11.95
CA HIS A 73 3.46 4.34 -12.93
C HIS A 73 4.82 3.66 -13.09
N ILE A 74 5.87 4.44 -13.37
CA ILE A 74 7.20 3.90 -13.68
C ILE A 74 7.78 3.17 -12.46
N ASP A 75 7.81 3.84 -11.31
CA ASP A 75 8.37 3.26 -10.10
C ASP A 75 7.42 2.27 -9.44
N GLY A 76 6.10 2.51 -9.48
CA GLY A 76 5.11 1.56 -8.99
C GLY A 76 5.20 0.22 -9.72
N ARG A 77 5.35 0.24 -11.06
CA ARG A 77 5.53 -0.96 -11.87
C ARG A 77 6.80 -1.73 -11.49
N ARG A 78 7.91 -1.03 -11.25
CA ARG A 78 9.16 -1.67 -10.78
C ARG A 78 8.97 -2.30 -9.40
N LEU A 79 8.36 -1.56 -8.47
CA LEU A 79 8.10 -2.00 -7.11
C LEU A 79 7.22 -3.26 -7.07
N ILE A 80 6.07 -3.23 -7.74
CA ILE A 80 5.11 -4.35 -7.66
C ILE A 80 5.67 -5.61 -8.29
N ARG A 81 6.40 -5.50 -9.40
CA ARG A 81 7.10 -6.64 -10.01
C ARG A 81 8.12 -7.25 -9.07
N THR A 82 8.89 -6.40 -8.39
CA THR A 82 9.90 -6.84 -7.42
C THR A 82 9.24 -7.60 -6.28
N LEU A 83 8.14 -7.07 -5.72
CA LEU A 83 7.39 -7.72 -4.65
C LEU A 83 6.75 -9.05 -5.09
N ARG A 84 6.16 -9.11 -6.29
CA ARG A 84 5.49 -10.32 -6.79
C ARG A 84 6.47 -11.40 -7.27
N ALA A 85 7.69 -11.03 -7.64
CA ALA A 85 8.74 -11.96 -8.07
C ALA A 85 9.47 -12.68 -6.91
N ASP A 86 9.25 -12.26 -5.65
CA ASP A 86 9.98 -12.79 -4.48
C ASP A 86 9.80 -14.30 -4.25
N GLY A 87 8.65 -14.87 -4.66
CA GLY A 87 8.36 -16.30 -4.53
C GLY A 87 7.82 -16.73 -3.17
N ASP A 88 7.87 -15.88 -2.13
CA ASP A 88 7.20 -16.11 -0.85
C ASP A 88 5.66 -15.98 -1.01
N PRO A 89 4.87 -17.04 -0.77
CA PRO A 89 3.42 -17.00 -0.91
C PRO A 89 2.76 -15.93 -0.02
N ALA A 90 3.35 -15.61 1.13
CA ALA A 90 2.83 -14.60 2.04
C ALA A 90 2.97 -13.18 1.47
N LEU A 91 4.04 -12.91 0.73
CA LEU A 91 4.27 -11.66 0.01
C LEU A 91 3.44 -11.60 -1.28
N ALA A 92 3.35 -12.71 -2.02
CA ALA A 92 2.54 -12.77 -3.23
C ALA A 92 1.06 -12.45 -2.95
N ALA A 93 0.55 -12.86 -1.79
CA ALA A 93 -0.84 -12.63 -1.39
C ALA A 93 -1.06 -11.33 -0.60
N VAL A 94 -0.06 -10.45 -0.44
CA VAL A 94 -0.27 -9.17 0.27
C VAL A 94 -1.04 -8.21 -0.61
N PRO A 95 -2.17 -7.66 -0.14
CA PRO A 95 -2.88 -6.62 -0.88
C PRO A 95 -2.02 -5.36 -0.95
N VAL A 96 -1.82 -4.82 -2.14
CA VAL A 96 -1.01 -3.63 -2.39
C VAL A 96 -1.83 -2.61 -3.15
N MET A 97 -1.86 -1.38 -2.63
CA MET A 97 -2.52 -0.25 -3.28
C MET A 97 -1.50 0.85 -3.59
N ILE A 98 -1.74 1.60 -4.67
CA ILE A 98 -0.98 2.80 -5.00
C ILE A 98 -1.92 3.96 -5.30
N GLY A 99 -1.57 5.16 -4.84
CA GLY A 99 -2.43 6.34 -4.95
C GLY A 99 -1.68 7.64 -5.23
N GLY A 100 -2.33 8.54 -5.97
CA GLY A 100 -1.90 9.92 -6.23
C GLY A 100 -1.62 10.20 -7.71
N LYS A 101 -0.50 10.84 -8.02
CA LYS A 101 -0.08 11.18 -9.38
C LYS A 101 0.74 10.05 -10.01
N LEU A 102 0.08 9.23 -10.82
CA LEU A 102 0.71 8.12 -11.55
C LEU A 102 1.61 8.59 -12.70
N GLY A 103 1.41 9.79 -13.20
CA GLY A 103 2.16 10.38 -14.31
C GLY A 103 2.15 11.91 -14.22
N ILE A 104 2.93 12.57 -15.09
CA ILE A 104 3.04 14.03 -15.12
C ILE A 104 1.89 14.74 -15.86
N GLN A 105 1.09 14.01 -16.65
CA GLN A 105 -0.03 14.57 -17.43
C GLN A 105 -1.41 14.40 -16.76
N GLY A 106 -1.45 14.03 -15.48
CA GLY A 106 -2.70 13.94 -14.70
C GLY A 106 -3.71 12.91 -15.24
N ALA A 107 -5.00 13.23 -15.14
CA ALA A 107 -6.14 12.34 -15.46
C ALA A 107 -6.25 11.94 -16.93
N ALA A 108 -5.49 12.54 -17.85
CA ALA A 108 -5.45 12.15 -19.26
C ALA A 108 -4.80 10.77 -19.50
N GLN A 109 -4.25 10.15 -18.46
CA GLN A 109 -3.51 8.89 -18.52
C GLN A 109 -4.17 7.78 -17.69
N SER A 110 -5.50 7.62 -17.81
CA SER A 110 -6.26 6.58 -17.08
C SER A 110 -5.75 5.16 -17.32
N HIS A 111 -5.24 4.88 -18.54
CA HIS A 111 -4.64 3.59 -18.90
C HIS A 111 -3.47 3.16 -17.98
N LEU A 112 -2.77 4.11 -17.36
CA LEU A 112 -1.67 3.81 -16.43
C LEU A 112 -2.18 3.06 -15.19
N ALA A 113 -3.41 3.34 -14.75
CA ALA A 113 -4.00 2.63 -13.62
C ALA A 113 -4.30 1.17 -13.98
N ASP A 114 -4.89 0.93 -15.16
CA ASP A 114 -5.18 -0.41 -15.66
C ASP A 114 -3.91 -1.25 -15.84
N GLU A 115 -2.84 -0.62 -16.35
CA GLU A 115 -1.54 -1.27 -16.46
C GLU A 115 -0.98 -1.66 -15.09
N LEU A 116 -1.04 -0.77 -14.08
CA LEU A 116 -0.55 -1.08 -12.74
C LEU A 116 -1.32 -2.23 -12.08
N VAL A 117 -2.64 -2.31 -12.30
CA VAL A 117 -3.44 -3.45 -11.85
C VAL A 117 -2.99 -4.74 -12.55
N ALA A 118 -2.80 -4.71 -13.87
CA ALA A 118 -2.32 -5.86 -14.64
C ALA A 118 -0.93 -6.35 -14.20
N GLU A 119 -0.10 -5.45 -13.65
CA GLU A 119 1.24 -5.74 -13.13
C GLU A 119 1.24 -6.27 -11.69
N GLY A 120 0.10 -6.23 -11.00
CA GLY A 120 -0.11 -6.91 -9.72
C GLY A 120 -0.52 -6.03 -8.54
N PHE A 121 -0.86 -4.75 -8.76
CA PHE A 121 -1.54 -3.95 -7.74
C PHE A 121 -3.00 -4.40 -7.62
N ASP A 122 -3.52 -4.41 -6.41
CA ASP A 122 -4.89 -4.83 -6.12
C ASP A 122 -5.87 -3.66 -6.22
N ALA A 123 -5.40 -2.43 -6.03
CA ALA A 123 -6.16 -1.20 -6.26
C ALA A 123 -5.23 -0.02 -6.62
N VAL A 124 -5.70 0.84 -7.51
CA VAL A 124 -4.96 2.02 -7.98
C VAL A 124 -5.87 3.23 -7.91
N PHE A 125 -5.39 4.32 -7.29
CA PHE A 125 -6.13 5.57 -7.12
C PHE A 125 -5.40 6.70 -7.82
N THR A 126 -6.09 7.41 -8.72
CA THR A 126 -5.52 8.57 -9.41
C THR A 126 -5.75 9.86 -8.63
N ASP A 127 -5.11 10.94 -9.08
CA ASP A 127 -5.32 12.28 -8.54
C ASP A 127 -6.82 12.63 -8.53
N GLY A 128 -7.31 13.13 -7.40
CA GLY A 128 -8.73 13.41 -7.17
C GLY A 128 -9.60 12.26 -6.65
N ALA A 129 -9.03 11.07 -6.36
CA ALA A 129 -9.77 9.98 -5.73
C ALA A 129 -10.35 10.37 -4.36
N ASP A 130 -11.56 9.91 -4.06
CA ASP A 130 -12.24 10.18 -2.79
C ASP A 130 -11.60 9.34 -1.65
N PRO A 131 -11.16 9.98 -0.54
CA PRO A 131 -10.70 9.25 0.65
C PRO A 131 -11.68 8.20 1.18
N ALA A 132 -12.99 8.38 0.98
CA ALA A 132 -14.00 7.38 1.37
C ALA A 132 -13.94 6.12 0.49
N GLU A 133 -13.69 6.29 -0.81
CA GLU A 133 -13.50 5.18 -1.77
C GLU A 133 -12.24 4.39 -1.41
N PHE A 134 -11.13 5.08 -1.17
CA PHE A 134 -9.88 4.48 -0.69
C PHE A 134 -10.09 3.66 0.59
N GLY A 135 -10.78 4.23 1.58
CA GLY A 135 -11.06 3.55 2.84
C GLY A 135 -11.92 2.29 2.66
N THR A 136 -12.93 2.35 1.80
CA THR A 136 -13.83 1.22 1.50
C THR A 136 -13.08 0.07 0.81
N ALA A 137 -12.24 0.40 -0.17
CA ALA A 137 -11.40 -0.58 -0.87
C ALA A 137 -10.43 -1.26 0.11
N LEU A 138 -9.74 -0.48 0.95
CA LEU A 138 -8.81 -1.01 1.94
C LEU A 138 -9.49 -1.92 2.95
N GLN A 139 -10.68 -1.54 3.44
CA GLN A 139 -11.46 -2.36 4.36
C GLN A 139 -11.85 -3.70 3.74
N ARG A 140 -12.28 -3.69 2.48
CA ARG A 140 -12.60 -4.92 1.74
C ARG A 140 -11.39 -5.83 1.61
N MET A 141 -10.24 -5.28 1.20
CA MET A 141 -9.01 -6.05 0.98
C MET A 141 -8.47 -6.66 2.28
N THR A 142 -8.46 -5.86 3.36
CA THR A 142 -7.97 -6.32 4.67
C THR A 142 -8.95 -7.27 5.39
N GLY A 143 -10.24 -7.23 5.05
CA GLY A 143 -11.28 -8.12 5.56
C GLY A 143 -11.30 -9.52 4.95
N GLN A 144 -10.80 -9.68 3.71
CA GLN A 144 -10.76 -10.96 2.99
C GLN A 144 -9.53 -11.82 3.34
N ARG A 145 -8.52 -11.26 4.02
CA ARG A 145 -7.33 -12.01 4.44
C ARG A 145 -7.60 -12.84 5.70
N PRO A 146 -7.39 -14.18 5.69
CA PRO A 146 -7.42 -14.98 6.91
C PRO A 146 -6.41 -14.41 7.91
N ARG A 147 -6.82 -14.27 9.18
CA ARG A 147 -5.92 -13.79 10.23
C ARG A 147 -4.75 -14.78 10.36
N ILE A 148 -3.56 -14.37 9.96
CA ILE A 148 -2.35 -15.11 10.30
C ILE A 148 -2.17 -14.93 11.79
N ALA A 149 -2.49 -15.96 12.57
CA ALA A 149 -2.20 -15.97 14.00
C ALA A 149 -0.69 -15.76 14.15
N GLY A 150 -0.29 -14.63 14.71
CA GLY A 150 1.11 -14.39 15.04
C GLY A 150 1.57 -15.48 16.00
N VAL A 151 2.66 -16.16 15.65
CA VAL A 151 3.39 -16.98 16.61
C VAL A 151 3.94 -15.99 17.63
N ALA A 152 3.38 -16.00 18.83
CA ALA A 152 3.98 -15.31 19.97
C ALA A 152 5.37 -15.93 20.18
N ALA A 153 6.40 -15.09 20.09
CA ALA A 153 7.73 -15.42 20.60
C ALA A 153 7.70 -15.43 22.13
#